data_AF-A0A0F0KNE0-F1
#
_entry.id   AF-A0A0F0KNE0-F1
#
_cell.length_a   1.000
_cell.length_b   1.000
_cell.length_c   1.000
_cell.angle_alpha   90.00
_cell.angle_beta   90.00
_cell.angle_gamma   90.00
#
_symmetry.space_group_name_H-M   'P 1'
#
loop_
_entity.id
_entity.type
_entity.pdbx_description
1 polymer ?
#
loop_
_entity_poly.entity_id
_entity_poly.type
_entity_poly.pdbx_seq_one_letter_code
_entity_poly.pdbx_strand_id
1 'polypeptide(L)'
;MRTYTISGVRPDAGELDIDFVIHSSGVAGPWAARAEPGHVLGLTSPTGLYSPPAGITWQVLVCDLTGLPAAARIAADTAAGVRTRIVVEVPPEHDRGAFDFGSEADVTWVVGGNGHGPSALGQLVRGIVDERLSLDEGYVWVAGETVALRDARKYLRRELGLAATRFKVVGYWTPIDSWDTKFAALPESVRRDLDATWTESEGAEPEDVQVRFEERLDALGL
;
A
#
# COMPACT_ATOMS: atom_id res chain seq x y z
N MET A 1 9.17 4.32 -15.91
CA MET A 1 7.95 4.87 -15.28
C MET A 1 7.98 4.55 -13.78
N ARG A 2 7.43 5.44 -12.94
CA ARG A 2 7.23 5.22 -11.50
C ARG A 2 5.81 5.68 -11.14
N THR A 3 5.19 5.02 -10.17
CA THR A 3 3.83 5.32 -9.73
C THR A 3 3.91 6.19 -8.48
N TYR A 4 3.14 7.28 -8.47
CA TYR A 4 3.05 8.21 -7.34
C TYR A 4 1.59 8.54 -7.08
N THR A 5 1.27 8.80 -5.81
CA THR A 5 -0.05 9.25 -5.38
C THR A 5 -0.24 10.72 -5.76
N ILE A 6 -1.42 11.03 -6.32
CA ILE A 6 -1.90 12.41 -6.40
C ILE A 6 -2.52 12.73 -5.03
N SER A 7 -1.82 13.53 -4.21
CA SER A 7 -2.26 13.85 -2.84
C SER A 7 -3.25 15.00 -2.79
N GLY A 8 -3.18 15.93 -3.74
CA GLY A 8 -4.08 17.08 -3.86
C GLY A 8 -4.40 17.41 -5.31
N VAL A 9 -5.61 17.95 -5.55
CA VAL A 9 -6.04 18.44 -6.88
C VAL A 9 -6.76 19.76 -6.70
N ARG A 10 -6.36 20.78 -7.46
CA ARG A 10 -7.03 22.09 -7.55
C ARG A 10 -7.40 22.35 -9.02
N PRO A 11 -8.57 21.86 -9.48
CA PRO A 11 -8.94 21.94 -10.89
C PRO A 11 -9.00 23.37 -11.42
N ASP A 12 -9.50 24.31 -10.61
CA ASP A 12 -9.64 25.72 -10.99
C ASP A 12 -8.28 26.41 -11.21
N ALA A 13 -7.23 25.94 -10.53
CA ALA A 13 -5.86 26.42 -10.70
C ALA A 13 -5.08 25.59 -11.74
N GLY A 14 -5.61 24.42 -12.16
CA GLY A 14 -4.88 23.46 -12.98
C GLY A 14 -3.71 22.80 -12.26
N GLU A 15 -3.78 22.66 -10.94
CA GLU A 15 -2.67 22.16 -10.11
C GLU A 15 -2.95 20.79 -9.49
N LEU A 16 -1.86 20.07 -9.24
CA LEU A 16 -1.83 18.76 -8.60
C LEU A 16 -0.63 18.67 -7.67
N ASP A 17 -0.82 18.02 -6.53
CA ASP A 17 0.24 17.74 -5.56
C ASP A 17 0.66 16.29 -5.63
N ILE A 18 1.97 16.07 -5.52
CA ILE A 18 2.58 14.75 -5.44
C ILE A 18 3.64 14.81 -4.34
N ASP A 19 3.49 13.96 -3.33
CA ASP A 19 4.46 13.83 -2.25
C ASP A 19 5.51 12.77 -2.58
N PHE A 20 6.79 13.14 -2.45
CA PHE A 20 7.92 12.26 -2.75
C PHE A 20 8.65 11.88 -1.46
N VAL A 21 8.77 10.57 -1.20
CA VAL A 21 9.78 10.07 -0.27
C VAL A 21 11.16 10.26 -0.92
N ILE A 22 12.01 11.06 -0.30
CA ILE A 22 13.37 11.32 -0.81
C ILE A 22 14.29 10.17 -0.43
N HIS A 23 14.83 9.50 -1.45
CA HIS A 23 15.84 8.46 -1.31
C HIS A 23 16.87 8.57 -2.45
N SER A 24 18.06 7.99 -2.26
CA SER A 24 19.17 8.08 -3.22
C SER A 24 19.04 7.14 -4.42
N SER A 25 18.26 6.07 -4.31
CA SER A 25 18.12 5.04 -5.34
C SER A 25 17.14 5.41 -6.45
N GLY A 26 17.29 4.80 -7.63
CA GLY A 26 16.35 4.96 -8.75
C GLY A 26 16.34 6.37 -9.37
N VAL A 27 15.31 6.66 -10.17
CA VAL A 27 15.24 7.92 -10.95
C VAL A 27 14.44 9.03 -10.27
N ALA A 28 13.43 8.67 -9.47
CA ALA A 28 12.43 9.62 -8.99
C ALA A 28 12.84 10.34 -7.70
N GLY A 29 13.43 9.63 -6.72
CA GLY A 29 14.00 10.26 -5.52
C GLY A 29 15.05 11.33 -5.84
N PRO A 30 16.07 11.02 -6.66
CA PRO A 30 17.07 12.02 -7.07
C PRO A 30 16.50 13.17 -7.92
N TRP A 31 15.44 12.92 -8.71
CA TRP A 31 14.75 13.99 -9.43
C TRP A 31 14.01 14.92 -8.47
N ALA A 32 13.24 14.37 -7.52
CA ALA A 32 12.47 15.12 -6.55
C ALA A 32 13.36 15.99 -5.65
N ALA A 33 14.52 15.46 -5.24
CA ALA A 33 15.51 16.19 -4.44
C ALA A 33 16.12 17.41 -5.17
N ARG A 34 15.98 17.49 -6.50
CA ARG A 34 16.46 18.61 -7.34
C ARG A 34 15.32 19.33 -8.05
N ALA A 35 14.06 19.10 -7.66
CA ALA A 35 12.92 19.70 -8.32
C ALA A 35 12.89 21.23 -8.12
N GLU A 36 12.72 21.98 -9.21
CA GLU A 36 12.63 23.43 -9.22
C GLU A 36 11.48 23.86 -10.16
N PRO A 37 10.85 25.04 -9.94
CA PRO A 37 9.86 25.57 -10.86
C PRO A 37 10.35 25.58 -12.32
N GLY A 38 9.55 25.01 -13.22
CA GLY A 38 9.91 24.85 -14.64
C GLY A 38 10.39 23.44 -15.02
N HIS A 39 10.71 22.57 -14.05
CA HIS A 39 10.91 21.15 -14.33
C HIS A 39 9.61 20.47 -14.77
N VAL A 40 9.73 19.55 -15.74
CA VAL A 40 8.59 18.89 -16.37
C VAL A 40 8.52 17.42 -15.97
N LEU A 41 7.30 16.96 -15.65
CA LEU A 41 6.95 15.56 -15.48
C LEU A 41 5.92 15.14 -16.54
N GLY A 42 6.10 13.93 -17.09
CA GLY A 42 5.05 13.28 -17.89
C GLY A 42 4.09 12.53 -16.98
N LEU A 43 2.79 12.69 -17.21
CA LEU A 43 1.73 11.99 -16.48
C LEU A 43 1.02 11.00 -17.38
N THR A 44 0.64 9.85 -16.80
CA THR A 44 -0.27 8.88 -17.42
C THR A 44 -1.63 8.96 -16.75
N SER A 45 -2.62 8.26 -17.32
CA SER A 45 -3.95 8.16 -16.69
C SER A 45 -3.84 7.65 -15.25
N PRO A 46 -4.54 8.27 -14.29
CA PRO A 46 -4.55 7.81 -12.90
C PRO A 46 -5.42 6.56 -12.73
N THR A 47 -5.10 5.77 -11.71
CA THR A 47 -5.86 4.58 -11.32
C THR A 47 -6.20 4.65 -9.83
N GLY A 48 -7.48 4.49 -9.48
CA GLY A 48 -7.92 4.41 -8.09
C GLY A 48 -7.60 3.06 -7.46
N LEU A 49 -7.00 3.08 -6.26
CA LEU A 49 -6.62 1.87 -5.51
C LEU A 49 -7.33 1.77 -4.16
N TYR A 50 -8.40 2.54 -3.99
CA TYR A 50 -9.30 2.52 -2.85
C TYR A 50 -10.74 2.55 -3.40
N SER A 51 -11.51 1.52 -3.09
CA SER A 51 -12.86 1.34 -3.64
C SER A 51 -13.71 0.53 -2.65
N PRO A 52 -14.06 1.10 -1.49
CA PRO A 52 -14.91 0.44 -0.51
C PRO A 52 -16.32 0.24 -1.06
N PRO A 53 -17.05 -0.80 -0.59
CA PRO A 53 -18.49 -0.89 -0.80
C PRO A 53 -19.21 0.35 -0.26
N ALA A 54 -20.36 0.69 -0.83
CA ALA A 54 -21.19 1.76 -0.30
C ALA A 54 -21.66 1.44 1.13
N GLY A 55 -21.74 2.46 1.99
CA GLY A 55 -22.33 2.34 3.32
C GLY A 55 -21.44 1.69 4.39
N ILE A 56 -20.12 1.66 4.21
CA ILE A 56 -19.21 1.25 5.29
C ILE A 56 -19.41 2.12 6.54
N THR A 57 -19.31 1.52 7.72
CA THR A 57 -19.46 2.22 9.02
C THR A 57 -18.12 2.45 9.72
N TRP A 58 -17.07 1.80 9.22
CA TRP A 58 -15.70 1.97 9.68
C TRP A 58 -14.69 1.65 8.57
N GLN A 59 -13.48 2.20 8.71
CA GLN A 59 -12.34 1.82 7.90
C GLN A 59 -11.04 1.82 8.70
N VAL A 60 -10.10 0.97 8.27
CA VAL A 60 -8.74 0.90 8.79
C VAL A 60 -7.75 1.10 7.65
N LEU A 61 -6.92 2.13 7.77
CA LEU A 61 -5.87 2.47 6.80
C LEU A 61 -4.51 2.20 7.44
N VAL A 62 -3.71 1.28 6.90
CA VAL A 62 -2.37 0.96 7.43
C VAL A 62 -1.32 1.19 6.35
N CYS A 63 -0.30 1.98 6.61
CA CYS A 63 0.70 2.27 5.59
C CYS A 63 2.08 2.59 6.12
N ASP A 64 3.09 2.52 5.24
CA ASP A 64 4.39 3.15 5.46
C ASP A 64 4.44 4.57 4.86
N LEU A 65 5.61 5.21 4.83
CA LEU A 65 5.76 6.56 4.26
C LEU A 65 5.32 6.69 2.81
N THR A 66 5.43 5.62 2.01
CA THR A 66 5.05 5.66 0.59
C THR A 66 3.54 5.62 0.40
N GLY A 67 2.82 4.97 1.32
CA GLY A 67 1.35 4.92 1.34
C GLY A 67 0.70 6.11 2.06
N LEU A 68 1.44 6.84 2.89
CA LEU A 68 0.96 7.95 3.71
C LEU A 68 0.16 9.02 2.91
N PRO A 69 0.61 9.51 1.75
CA PRO A 69 -0.15 10.50 0.98
C PRO A 69 -1.53 10.00 0.54
N ALA A 70 -1.64 8.70 0.23
CA ALA A 70 -2.91 8.10 -0.15
C ALA A 70 -3.82 7.92 1.07
N ALA A 71 -3.28 7.46 2.20
CA ALA A 71 -4.04 7.32 3.44
C ALA A 71 -4.59 8.68 3.92
N ALA A 72 -3.79 9.74 3.87
CA ALA A 72 -4.22 11.09 4.22
C ALA A 72 -5.38 11.57 3.34
N ARG A 73 -5.23 11.45 2.00
CA ARG A 73 -6.30 11.83 1.07
C ARG A 73 -7.56 11.00 1.25
N ILE A 74 -7.44 9.67 1.40
CA ILE A 74 -8.59 8.79 1.65
C ILE A 74 -9.33 9.24 2.91
N ALA A 75 -8.60 9.53 3.99
CA ALA A 75 -9.18 9.97 5.25
C ALA A 75 -9.87 11.34 5.14
N ALA A 76 -9.25 12.30 4.46
CA ALA A 76 -9.83 13.62 4.21
C ALA A 76 -11.11 13.55 3.35
N ASP A 77 -11.16 12.63 2.38
CA ASP A 77 -12.32 12.41 1.49
C ASP A 77 -13.40 11.49 2.13
N THR A 78 -13.21 11.05 3.37
CA THR A 78 -14.12 10.12 4.02
C THR A 78 -15.46 10.76 4.38
N ALA A 79 -16.55 10.05 4.09
CA ALA A 79 -17.89 10.50 4.43
C ALA A 79 -18.08 10.62 5.95
N ALA A 80 -18.81 11.63 6.38
CA ALA A 80 -19.12 11.87 7.79
C ALA A 80 -19.77 10.63 8.45
N GLY A 81 -19.34 10.32 9.68
CA GLY A 81 -19.86 9.18 10.45
C GLY A 81 -19.17 7.83 10.17
N VAL A 82 -18.26 7.76 9.19
CA VAL A 82 -17.40 6.59 9.00
C VAL A 82 -16.23 6.67 9.97
N ARG A 83 -16.18 5.76 10.95
CA ARG A 83 -15.09 5.70 11.92
C ARG A 83 -13.78 5.31 11.23
N THR A 84 -12.81 6.21 11.22
CA THR A 84 -11.55 6.03 10.48
C THR A 84 -10.40 5.87 11.44
N ARG A 85 -9.69 4.74 11.37
CA ARG A 85 -8.43 4.53 12.09
C ARG A 85 -7.28 4.42 11.10
N ILE A 86 -6.20 5.15 11.37
CA ILE A 86 -5.02 5.22 10.51
C ILE A 86 -3.82 4.80 11.33
N VAL A 87 -3.01 3.89 10.80
CA VAL A 87 -1.71 3.55 11.39
C VAL A 87 -0.62 3.72 10.36
N VAL A 88 0.35 4.57 10.69
CA VAL A 88 1.44 4.93 9.80
C VAL A 88 2.75 4.45 10.41
N GLU A 89 3.42 3.53 9.73
CA GLU A 89 4.78 3.11 10.04
C GLU A 89 5.78 4.11 9.43
N VAL A 90 6.65 4.68 10.26
CA VAL A 90 7.60 5.73 9.87
C VAL A 90 9.01 5.46 10.41
N PRO A 91 10.07 5.94 9.76
CA PRO A 91 11.41 5.90 10.33
C PRO A 91 11.50 6.84 11.56
N PRO A 92 12.44 6.59 12.49
CA PRO A 92 12.58 7.37 13.73
C PRO A 92 12.69 8.89 13.52
N GLU A 93 13.40 9.30 12.47
CA GLU A 93 13.69 10.69 12.12
C GLU A 93 12.57 11.41 11.36
N HIS A 94 11.45 10.73 11.05
CA HIS A 94 10.38 11.35 10.29
C HIS A 94 9.66 12.43 11.10
N ASP A 95 9.59 13.64 10.54
CA ASP A 95 8.69 14.68 11.02
C ASP A 95 7.25 14.25 10.73
N ARG A 96 6.46 14.06 11.78
CA ARG A 96 5.06 13.60 11.70
C ARG A 96 4.10 14.73 11.29
N GLY A 97 4.62 15.92 11.02
CA GLY A 97 3.86 17.10 10.63
C GLY A 97 3.51 17.17 9.13
N ALA A 98 2.40 17.87 8.85
CA ALA A 98 1.90 18.36 7.57
C ALA A 98 0.94 17.49 6.72
N PHE A 99 0.40 16.37 7.24
CA PHE A 99 -0.72 15.69 6.59
C PHE A 99 -2.05 16.04 7.26
N ASP A 100 -3.02 16.47 6.46
CA ASP A 100 -4.42 16.59 6.87
C ASP A 100 -5.11 15.23 6.69
N PHE A 101 -5.52 14.62 7.79
CA PHE A 101 -6.26 13.36 7.80
C PHE A 101 -7.77 13.57 7.97
N GLY A 102 -8.24 14.83 7.94
CA GLY A 102 -9.56 15.19 8.37
C GLY A 102 -9.72 15.18 9.90
N SER A 103 -10.80 15.79 10.40
CA SER A 103 -11.02 15.97 11.83
C SER A 103 -11.51 14.72 12.58
N GLU A 104 -11.94 13.67 11.86
CA GLU A 104 -12.58 12.48 12.44
C GLU A 104 -11.69 11.23 12.45
N ALA A 105 -10.45 11.32 11.93
CA ALA A 105 -9.52 10.20 11.88
C ALA A 105 -8.71 10.01 13.17
N ASP A 106 -8.66 8.78 13.68
CA ASP A 106 -7.79 8.36 14.77
C ASP A 106 -6.44 7.88 14.21
N VAL A 107 -5.38 8.69 14.35
CA VAL A 107 -4.07 8.45 13.73
C VAL A 107 -3.06 7.96 14.77
N THR A 108 -2.49 6.78 14.53
CA THR A 108 -1.40 6.20 15.33
C THR A 108 -0.12 6.13 14.51
N TRP A 109 0.99 6.60 15.07
CA TRP A 109 2.32 6.53 14.45
C TRP A 109 3.16 5.44 15.10
N VAL A 110 3.77 4.59 14.28
CA VAL A 110 4.63 3.48 14.73
C VAL A 110 6.01 3.66 14.12
N VAL A 111 7.05 3.53 14.93
CA VAL A 111 8.43 3.68 14.46
C VAL A 111 8.96 2.33 13.99
N GLY A 112 9.37 2.23 12.73
CA GLY A 112 9.85 0.99 12.13
C GLY A 112 9.92 1.02 10.60
N GLY A 113 10.27 -0.13 10.00
CA GLY A 113 10.18 -0.36 8.56
C GLY A 113 10.91 0.65 7.68
N ASN A 114 10.27 1.00 6.56
CA ASN A 114 10.72 2.02 5.60
C ASN A 114 12.14 1.80 5.02
N GLY A 115 12.66 0.57 5.07
CA GLY A 115 14.04 0.26 4.67
C GLY A 115 15.10 0.54 5.74
N HIS A 116 14.71 1.04 6.92
CA HIS A 116 15.58 1.26 8.08
C HIS A 116 15.59 0.08 9.06
N GLY A 117 14.68 -0.88 8.88
CA GLY A 117 14.56 -2.10 9.66
C GLY A 117 13.41 -2.98 9.17
N PRO A 118 13.11 -4.10 9.86
CA PRO A 118 11.93 -4.90 9.58
C PRO A 118 10.65 -4.05 9.70
N SER A 119 9.75 -4.21 8.74
CA SER A 119 8.43 -3.60 8.79
C SER A 119 7.49 -4.40 9.70
N ALA A 120 6.60 -3.70 10.39
CA ALA A 120 5.56 -4.23 11.26
C ALA A 120 4.17 -4.20 10.60
N LEU A 121 4.03 -3.80 9.32
CA LEU A 121 2.72 -3.59 8.68
C LEU A 121 1.76 -4.79 8.83
N GLY A 122 2.23 -6.02 8.61
CA GLY A 122 1.42 -7.24 8.82
C GLY A 122 0.93 -7.41 10.25
N GLN A 123 1.81 -7.19 11.23
CA GLN A 123 1.48 -7.30 12.66
C GLN A 123 0.53 -6.18 13.10
N LEU A 124 0.68 -4.98 12.55
CA LEU A 124 -0.21 -3.85 12.82
C LEU A 124 -1.63 -4.15 12.34
N VAL A 125 -1.78 -4.70 11.12
CA VAL A 125 -3.10 -5.13 10.61
C VAL A 125 -3.72 -6.17 11.53
N ARG A 126 -2.98 -7.22 11.91
CA ARG A 126 -3.44 -8.27 12.84
C ARG A 126 -3.86 -7.76 14.21
N GLY A 127 -3.18 -6.73 14.71
CA GLY A 127 -3.47 -6.15 16.02
C GLY A 127 -4.71 -5.25 16.05
N ILE A 128 -5.21 -4.84 14.88
CA ILE A 128 -6.27 -3.81 14.76
C ILE A 128 -7.55 -4.38 14.15
N VAL A 129 -7.42 -5.28 13.17
CA VAL A 129 -8.56 -5.84 12.44
C VAL A 129 -8.76 -7.27 12.90
N ASP A 130 -9.82 -7.55 13.65
CA ASP A 130 -10.16 -8.90 14.10
C ASP A 130 -11.67 -9.12 14.20
N GLU A 131 -12.06 -10.32 14.64
CA GLU A 131 -13.44 -10.79 14.78
C GLU A 131 -14.33 -9.97 15.73
N ARG A 132 -13.78 -9.02 16.49
CA ARG A 132 -14.56 -8.08 17.31
C ARG A 132 -15.18 -6.97 16.48
N LEU A 133 -14.75 -6.78 15.23
CA LEU A 133 -15.33 -5.84 14.28
C LEU A 133 -16.46 -6.49 13.46
N SER A 134 -17.45 -5.71 13.05
CA SER A 134 -18.42 -6.11 12.03
C SER A 134 -17.72 -6.12 10.66
N LEU A 135 -17.11 -7.26 10.30
CA LEU A 135 -16.24 -7.43 9.12
C LEU A 135 -16.94 -7.16 7.77
N ASP A 136 -18.27 -7.26 7.75
CA ASP A 136 -19.14 -6.95 6.62
C ASP A 136 -19.62 -5.49 6.59
N GLU A 137 -19.27 -4.67 7.57
CA GLU A 137 -19.59 -3.23 7.59
C GLU A 137 -18.36 -2.35 7.37
N GLY A 138 -17.18 -2.95 7.23
CA GLY A 138 -15.92 -2.22 7.15
C GLY A 138 -15.21 -2.27 5.81
N TYR A 139 -14.07 -1.58 5.79
CA TYR A 139 -13.06 -1.69 4.75
C TYR A 139 -11.64 -1.56 5.31
N VAL A 140 -10.72 -2.36 4.80
CA VAL A 140 -9.29 -2.31 5.19
C VAL A 140 -8.45 -1.94 3.98
N TRP A 141 -7.61 -0.90 4.11
CA TRP A 141 -6.67 -0.52 3.07
C TRP A 141 -5.25 -0.57 3.63
N VAL A 142 -4.35 -1.25 2.92
CA VAL A 142 -2.97 -1.44 3.34
C VAL A 142 -2.02 -1.14 2.18
N ALA A 143 -1.04 -0.27 2.38
CA ALA A 143 -0.03 0.02 1.34
C ALA A 143 1.37 0.27 1.90
N GLY A 144 2.38 -0.18 1.17
CA GLY A 144 3.77 -0.05 1.58
C GLY A 144 4.66 -1.11 0.94
N GLU A 145 5.66 -1.56 1.68
CA GLU A 145 6.63 -2.56 1.23
C GLU A 145 6.00 -3.92 0.92
N THR A 146 6.18 -4.43 -0.30
CA THR A 146 5.47 -5.59 -0.86
C THR A 146 5.61 -6.86 -0.03
N VAL A 147 6.80 -7.18 0.47
CA VAL A 147 7.05 -8.40 1.26
C VAL A 147 6.38 -8.30 2.62
N ALA A 148 6.49 -7.17 3.30
CA ALA A 148 5.84 -6.90 4.59
C ALA A 148 4.31 -7.02 4.52
N LEU A 149 3.72 -6.76 3.35
CA LEU A 149 2.29 -6.84 3.12
C LEU A 149 1.75 -8.25 2.88
N ARG A 150 2.59 -9.25 2.59
CA ARG A 150 2.15 -10.63 2.35
C ARG A 150 1.43 -11.19 3.58
N ASP A 151 1.97 -10.94 4.77
CA ASP A 151 1.36 -11.37 6.03
C ASP A 151 -0.01 -10.71 6.26
N ALA A 152 -0.14 -9.40 5.97
CA ALA A 152 -1.43 -8.70 6.05
C ALA A 152 -2.47 -9.32 5.13
N ARG A 153 -2.10 -9.58 3.85
CA ARG A 153 -3.03 -10.17 2.86
C ARG A 153 -3.46 -11.57 3.25
N LYS A 154 -2.50 -12.42 3.64
CA LYS A 154 -2.77 -13.78 4.11
C LYS A 154 -3.72 -13.75 5.31
N TYR A 155 -3.42 -12.91 6.30
CA TYR A 155 -4.27 -12.78 7.48
C TYR A 155 -5.70 -12.40 7.11
N LEU A 156 -5.88 -11.27 6.41
CA LEU A 156 -7.21 -10.77 6.05
C LEU A 156 -8.01 -11.78 5.23
N ARG A 157 -7.39 -12.40 4.21
CA ARG A 157 -8.11 -13.26 3.26
C ARG A 157 -8.29 -14.70 3.74
N ARG A 158 -7.26 -15.31 4.35
CA ARG A 158 -7.23 -16.74 4.70
C ARG A 158 -7.59 -17.01 6.15
N GLU A 159 -7.10 -16.20 7.08
CA GLU A 159 -7.30 -16.44 8.51
C GLU A 159 -8.56 -15.78 9.03
N LEU A 160 -8.76 -14.50 8.71
CA LEU A 160 -9.95 -13.73 9.09
C LEU A 160 -11.14 -13.95 8.15
N GLY A 161 -10.88 -14.47 6.93
CA GLY A 161 -11.93 -14.81 5.97
C GLY A 161 -12.64 -13.59 5.36
N LEU A 162 -12.01 -12.42 5.37
CA LEU A 162 -12.57 -11.20 4.78
C LEU A 162 -12.83 -11.40 3.29
N ALA A 163 -13.99 -10.94 2.81
CA ALA A 163 -14.27 -10.93 1.37
C ALA A 163 -13.28 -10.01 0.65
N ALA A 164 -12.86 -10.36 -0.56
CA ALA A 164 -11.92 -9.56 -1.34
C ALA A 164 -12.43 -8.13 -1.67
N THR A 165 -13.75 -7.92 -1.62
CA THR A 165 -14.36 -6.59 -1.75
C THR A 165 -14.24 -5.73 -0.49
N ARG A 166 -13.78 -6.29 0.63
CA ARG A 166 -13.68 -5.64 1.94
C ARG A 166 -12.28 -5.18 2.30
N PHE A 167 -11.29 -5.42 1.45
CA PHE A 167 -9.96 -4.90 1.66
C PHE A 167 -9.22 -4.62 0.36
N LYS A 168 -8.13 -3.87 0.47
CA LYS A 168 -7.12 -3.76 -0.57
C LYS A 168 -5.73 -3.74 0.05
N VAL A 169 -4.84 -4.62 -0.41
CA VAL A 169 -3.42 -4.65 -0.03
C VAL A 169 -2.57 -4.35 -1.26
N VAL A 170 -1.82 -3.24 -1.24
CA VAL A 170 -1.04 -2.77 -2.39
C VAL A 170 0.44 -2.62 -2.05
N GLY A 171 1.28 -3.44 -2.69
CA GLY A 171 2.74 -3.27 -2.66
C GLY A 171 3.14 -2.05 -3.50
N TYR A 172 3.68 -1.02 -2.86
CA TYR A 172 4.14 0.22 -3.50
C TYR A 172 5.61 0.14 -3.90
N TRP A 173 6.39 -0.64 -3.16
CA TRP A 173 7.81 -0.82 -3.42
C TRP A 173 8.29 -2.17 -2.90
N THR A 174 9.48 -2.56 -3.33
CA THR A 174 10.22 -3.74 -2.82
C THR A 174 11.67 -3.29 -2.65
N PRO A 175 12.39 -3.72 -1.59
CA PRO A 175 13.81 -3.44 -1.45
C PRO A 175 14.59 -3.91 -2.68
N ILE A 176 15.36 -3.01 -3.28
CA ILE A 176 16.08 -3.25 -4.54
C ILE A 176 17.17 -4.34 -4.36
N ASP A 177 17.78 -4.41 -3.18
CA ASP A 177 19.07 -5.10 -3.01
C ASP A 177 19.00 -6.62 -2.89
N SER A 178 17.87 -7.26 -3.22
CA SER A 178 17.87 -8.73 -3.32
C SER A 178 16.87 -9.33 -4.28
N TRP A 179 15.81 -8.62 -4.65
CA TRP A 179 14.71 -9.23 -5.40
C TRP A 179 15.11 -9.56 -6.86
N ASP A 180 15.62 -8.59 -7.62
CA ASP A 180 15.96 -8.78 -9.03
C ASP A 180 17.03 -9.87 -9.22
N THR A 181 18.06 -9.88 -8.35
CA THR A 181 19.12 -10.89 -8.40
C THR A 181 18.60 -12.28 -8.05
N LYS A 182 17.82 -12.42 -6.97
CA LYS A 182 17.26 -13.72 -6.57
C LYS A 182 16.26 -14.23 -7.61
N PHE A 183 15.42 -13.35 -8.15
CA PHE A 183 14.43 -13.72 -9.16
C PHE A 183 15.11 -14.14 -10.46
N ALA A 184 16.12 -13.40 -10.94
CA ALA A 184 16.88 -13.75 -12.14
C ALA A 184 17.66 -15.07 -11.99
N ALA A 185 18.07 -15.42 -10.76
CA ALA A 185 18.74 -16.68 -10.47
C ALA A 185 17.81 -17.90 -10.45
N LEU A 186 16.48 -17.72 -10.48
CA LEU A 186 15.54 -18.84 -10.54
C LEU A 186 15.63 -19.61 -11.87
N PRO A 187 15.47 -20.95 -11.85
CA PRO A 187 15.36 -21.74 -13.07
C PRO A 187 14.27 -21.20 -14.01
N GLU A 188 14.50 -21.25 -15.31
CA GLU A 188 13.53 -20.74 -16.30
C GLU A 188 12.15 -21.42 -16.19
N SER A 189 12.13 -22.72 -15.85
CA SER A 189 10.89 -23.45 -15.60
C SER A 189 10.11 -22.89 -14.42
N VAL A 190 10.80 -22.47 -13.36
CA VAL A 190 10.18 -21.86 -12.16
C VAL A 190 9.65 -20.46 -12.48
N ARG A 191 10.40 -19.67 -13.25
CA ARG A 191 9.91 -18.35 -13.70
C ARG A 191 8.67 -18.46 -14.58
N ARG A 192 8.63 -19.44 -15.50
CA ARG A 192 7.43 -19.73 -16.30
C ARG A 192 6.24 -20.18 -15.45
N ASP A 193 6.46 -21.01 -14.44
CA ASP A 193 5.43 -21.45 -13.48
C ASP A 193 4.84 -20.27 -12.68
N LEU A 194 5.69 -19.35 -12.22
CA LEU A 194 5.27 -18.11 -11.56
C LEU A 194 4.42 -17.23 -12.49
N ASP A 195 4.84 -17.03 -13.73
CA ASP A 195 4.07 -16.26 -14.72
C ASP A 195 2.73 -16.93 -15.05
N ALA A 196 2.70 -18.27 -15.12
CA ALA A 196 1.52 -19.04 -15.43
C ALA A 196 0.41 -18.95 -14.37
N THR A 197 0.78 -18.64 -13.11
CA THR A 197 -0.16 -18.55 -11.98
C THR A 197 -1.36 -17.64 -12.27
N TRP A 198 -1.13 -16.54 -12.98
CA TRP A 198 -2.18 -15.58 -13.34
C TRP A 198 -2.98 -15.99 -14.58
N THR A 199 -2.33 -16.56 -15.59
CA THR A 199 -2.99 -17.00 -16.83
C THR A 199 -3.81 -18.27 -16.64
N GLU A 200 -3.40 -19.18 -15.75
CA GLU A 200 -4.10 -20.45 -15.48
C GLU A 200 -5.24 -20.29 -14.47
N SER A 201 -5.35 -19.11 -13.86
CA SER A 201 -6.37 -18.79 -12.86
C SER A 201 -7.56 -18.00 -13.43
N GLU A 202 -7.88 -18.15 -14.73
CA GLU A 202 -9.05 -17.50 -15.33
C GLU A 202 -10.34 -17.81 -14.55
N GLY A 203 -11.04 -16.76 -14.10
CA GLY A 203 -12.27 -16.87 -13.31
C GLY A 203 -12.06 -17.09 -11.81
N ALA A 204 -10.84 -17.26 -11.33
CA ALA A 204 -10.54 -17.29 -9.90
C ALA A 204 -10.62 -15.88 -9.29
N GLU A 205 -10.88 -15.82 -7.98
CA GLU A 205 -10.86 -14.57 -7.24
C GLU A 205 -9.41 -14.00 -7.19
N PRO A 206 -9.15 -12.77 -7.66
CA PRO A 206 -7.79 -12.24 -7.79
C PRO A 206 -6.95 -12.21 -6.50
N GLU A 207 -7.55 -11.91 -5.34
CA GLU A 207 -6.80 -11.94 -4.06
C GLU A 207 -6.42 -13.37 -3.67
N ASP A 208 -7.26 -14.37 -3.98
CA ASP A 208 -6.88 -15.78 -3.81
C ASP A 208 -5.71 -16.19 -4.72
N VAL A 209 -5.65 -15.67 -5.95
CA VAL A 209 -4.51 -15.88 -6.87
C VAL A 209 -3.25 -15.22 -6.32
N GLN A 210 -3.36 -13.96 -5.86
CA GLN A 210 -2.26 -13.22 -5.25
C GLN A 210 -1.67 -13.95 -4.05
N VAL A 211 -2.50 -14.46 -3.14
CA VAL A 211 -2.04 -15.23 -1.97
C VAL A 211 -1.27 -16.48 -2.39
N ARG A 212 -1.77 -17.25 -3.37
CA ARG A 212 -1.06 -18.44 -3.85
C ARG A 212 0.28 -18.10 -4.50
N PHE A 213 0.30 -17.02 -5.28
CA PHE A 213 1.52 -16.51 -5.90
C PHE A 213 2.56 -16.12 -4.86
N GLU A 214 2.15 -15.42 -3.80
CA GLU A 214 3.03 -15.00 -2.71
C GLU A 214 3.55 -16.18 -1.88
N GLU A 215 2.70 -17.16 -1.57
CA GLU A 215 3.12 -18.40 -0.90
C GLU A 215 4.16 -19.16 -1.73
N ARG A 216 4.05 -19.11 -3.07
CA ARG A 216 5.03 -19.69 -3.98
C ARG A 216 6.35 -18.93 -3.95
N LEU A 217 6.32 -17.58 -3.91
CA LEU A 217 7.52 -16.76 -3.76
C LEU A 217 8.22 -17.02 -2.41
N ASP A 218 7.47 -17.09 -1.32
CA ASP A 218 8.00 -17.40 0.02
C ASP A 218 8.72 -18.76 0.03
N ALA A 219 8.12 -19.79 -0.59
CA ALA A 219 8.72 -21.12 -0.72
C ALA A 219 10.03 -21.13 -1.53
N LEU A 220 10.26 -20.10 -2.35
CA LEU A 220 11.47 -19.89 -3.14
C LEU A 220 12.48 -18.94 -2.47
N GLY A 221 12.17 -18.38 -1.29
CA GLY A 221 13.02 -17.42 -0.58
C GLY A 221 13.04 -16.01 -1.17
N LEU A 222 11.97 -15.65 -1.90
CA LEU A 222 11.70 -14.36 -2.52
C LEU A 222 10.65 -13.54 -1.77
#